data_AF-A0A9W8YDR3-F1
#
_entry.id   AF-A0A9W8YDR3-F1
#
_cell.length_a   1.000
_cell.length_b   1.000
_cell.length_c   1.000
_cell.angle_alpha   90.00
_cell.angle_beta   90.00
_cell.angle_gamma   90.00
#
_symmetry.space_group_name_H-M   'P 1'
#
loop_
_entity.id
_entity.type
_entity.pdbx_description
1 polymer ?
#
loop_
_entity_poly.entity_id
_entity_poly.type
_entity_poly.pdbx_seq_one_letter_code
_entity_poly.pdbx_strand_id
1 'polypeptide(L)'
;MRFSTLVPLLLAAGVLGQGQGKNGQNNQQNAQNAQNAQNAQNAQNAQNANGQNNNNNAQGNAALALDPANVQKASQTDGLAAGAEAGQAASDTDDANFINFCTGKTLTNGLQVKTGSCNGIVMGDIPATNKMVSTIFTSPQDGDVLPENTAMTFSVKIANLQAGSFTNPDNTYYAAPQALSGGTIVGHTHITVQDMGGSKNPANTLDAETFAFFKGINDAGDGQGNLSADLAEGLPAGTYRACTITSGSNHQPVVMPVAQRGPQEDCVRPKDSKVNRLRQLRQRRRLRRLNKLRKVNKVNKVSKVNKVSKVSKVSKVSKVRDNKPKPVKEKDVDVDVSTDLNSQLATSLPKQQVLDSWA
;
A
#
# COMPACT_ATOMS: atom_id res chain seq x y z
N MET A 1 -7.09 -15.32 26.51
CA MET A 1 -7.91 -14.79 27.63
C MET A 1 -9.34 -14.71 27.14
N ARG A 2 -10.36 -14.89 27.99
CA ARG A 2 -11.77 -14.80 27.55
C ARG A 2 -12.26 -13.36 27.70
N PHE A 3 -12.83 -12.78 26.64
CA PHE A 3 -13.57 -11.53 26.70
C PHE A 3 -15.05 -11.81 26.41
N SER A 4 -15.92 -11.34 27.30
CA SER A 4 -17.37 -11.47 27.14
C SER A 4 -17.91 -10.37 26.23
N THR A 5 -18.84 -10.72 25.35
CA THR A 5 -19.66 -9.76 24.60
C THR A 5 -20.57 -8.98 25.55
N LEU A 6 -20.58 -7.64 25.44
CA LEU A 6 -21.62 -6.80 26.01
C LEU A 6 -22.40 -6.14 24.87
N VAL A 7 -23.72 -6.31 24.88
CA VAL A 7 -24.66 -5.72 23.92
C VAL A 7 -25.31 -4.50 24.57
N PRO A 8 -25.30 -3.31 23.94
CA PRO A 8 -26.05 -2.16 24.44
C PRO A 8 -27.55 -2.32 24.15
N LEU A 9 -28.39 -2.19 25.18
CA LEU A 9 -29.83 -1.98 24.98
C LEU A 9 -30.08 -0.56 24.49
N LEU A 10 -30.86 -0.41 23.43
CA LEU A 10 -31.49 0.86 23.06
C LEU A 10 -32.78 1.04 23.86
N LEU A 11 -32.84 2.07 24.71
CA LEU A 11 -34.10 2.51 25.31
C LEU A 11 -34.91 3.31 24.30
N ALA A 12 -36.14 2.88 24.02
CA ALA A 12 -37.14 3.70 23.37
C ALA A 12 -37.92 4.49 24.44
N ALA A 13 -37.95 5.82 24.31
CA ALA A 13 -38.77 6.70 25.14
C ALA A 13 -39.74 7.48 24.23
N GLY A 14 -41.04 7.20 24.36
CA GLY A 14 -42.09 7.92 23.64
C GLY A 14 -42.62 9.09 24.47
N VAL A 15 -43.10 10.15 23.79
CA VAL A 15 -43.86 11.24 24.40
C VAL A 15 -45.13 11.45 23.60
N LEU A 16 -46.28 11.42 24.27
CA LEU A 16 -47.58 11.80 23.72
C LEU A 16 -47.85 13.28 24.01
N GLY A 17 -48.43 14.00 23.04
CA GLY A 17 -48.82 15.40 23.19
C GLY A 17 -50.10 15.67 22.39
N GLN A 18 -51.20 15.94 23.10
CA GLN A 18 -52.55 16.09 22.54
C GLN A 18 -53.07 17.51 22.79
N GLY A 19 -53.69 18.14 21.79
CA GLY A 19 -54.27 19.49 21.92
C GLY A 19 -55.44 19.71 20.95
N GLN A 20 -56.54 20.28 21.45
CA GLN A 20 -57.79 20.53 20.70
C GLN A 20 -58.22 22.00 20.83
N GLY A 21 -58.90 22.51 19.79
CA GLY A 21 -59.60 23.80 19.76
C GLY A 21 -59.74 24.27 18.30
N LYS A 22 -60.87 24.16 17.58
CA LYS A 22 -62.30 24.50 17.78
C LYS A 22 -62.67 25.97 17.57
N ASN A 23 -63.69 26.15 16.72
CA ASN A 23 -64.53 27.32 16.45
C ASN A 23 -63.84 28.50 15.71
N GLY A 24 -64.49 29.12 14.71
CA GLY A 24 -65.78 28.78 14.08
C GLY A 24 -66.25 29.79 13.03
N GLN A 25 -67.43 29.53 12.44
CA GLN A 25 -68.50 30.48 12.00
C GLN A 25 -68.09 31.90 11.54
N ASN A 26 -68.57 32.49 10.44
CA ASN A 26 -69.82 32.38 9.65
C ASN A 26 -69.63 33.28 8.38
N ASN A 27 -70.54 33.45 7.39
CA ASN A 27 -71.68 32.72 6.82
C ASN A 27 -72.24 33.60 5.67
N GLN A 28 -72.87 33.00 4.64
CA GLN A 28 -73.72 33.70 3.61
C GLN A 28 -73.00 34.73 2.70
N GLN A 29 -73.53 35.14 1.54
CA GLN A 29 -74.82 34.86 0.88
C GLN A 29 -74.71 34.91 -0.67
N ASN A 30 -75.69 34.30 -1.37
CA ASN A 30 -76.37 34.68 -2.64
C ASN A 30 -75.68 35.57 -3.70
N ALA A 31 -75.98 35.50 -5.01
CA ALA A 31 -76.73 34.59 -5.92
C ALA A 31 -76.45 35.10 -7.38
N GLN A 32 -77.02 34.67 -8.51
CA GLN A 32 -78.13 33.79 -8.85
C GLN A 32 -78.00 33.32 -10.33
N ASN A 33 -78.92 32.44 -10.77
CA ASN A 33 -79.32 32.01 -12.13
C ASN A 33 -78.95 32.92 -13.35
N ALA A 34 -78.89 32.44 -14.60
CA ALA A 34 -79.58 31.26 -15.17
C ALA A 34 -78.94 30.70 -16.48
N GLN A 35 -79.26 29.43 -16.80
CA GLN A 35 -79.93 28.91 -18.04
C GLN A 35 -79.63 29.56 -19.41
N ASN A 36 -79.62 28.85 -20.56
CA ASN A 36 -79.97 27.45 -20.87
C ASN A 36 -79.48 27.04 -22.28
N ALA A 37 -79.27 25.73 -22.51
CA ALA A 37 -79.49 25.01 -23.80
C ALA A 37 -78.69 25.44 -25.07
N GLN A 38 -78.51 24.63 -26.14
CA GLN A 38 -78.60 23.18 -26.37
C GLN A 38 -77.78 22.79 -27.63
N ASN A 39 -77.45 21.50 -27.75
CA ASN A 39 -77.24 20.70 -28.98
C ASN A 39 -76.72 21.36 -30.29
N ALA A 40 -75.56 20.88 -30.76
CA ALA A 40 -75.48 20.20 -32.07
C ALA A 40 -74.21 19.35 -32.18
N GLN A 41 -74.30 18.19 -32.82
CA GLN A 41 -73.13 17.39 -33.25
C GLN A 41 -72.78 17.76 -34.69
N ASN A 42 -71.49 17.76 -35.04
CA ASN A 42 -71.03 17.32 -36.36
C ASN A 42 -69.55 16.95 -36.29
N ALA A 43 -69.18 15.86 -36.97
CA ALA A 43 -67.81 15.35 -36.99
C ALA A 43 -67.24 15.39 -38.41
N GLN A 44 -66.03 15.93 -38.58
CA GLN A 44 -65.24 15.78 -39.81
C GLN A 44 -63.76 16.16 -39.58
N ASN A 45 -62.91 15.76 -40.52
CA ASN A 45 -61.50 16.13 -40.68
C ASN A 45 -60.52 15.68 -39.59
N ALA A 46 -60.20 14.38 -39.61
CA ALA A 46 -58.88 13.91 -39.19
C ALA A 46 -57.91 13.99 -40.39
N GLN A 47 -56.93 14.91 -40.36
CA GLN A 47 -55.81 14.91 -41.32
C GLN A 47 -54.58 15.68 -40.80
N ASN A 48 -53.40 15.13 -41.10
CA ASN A 48 -52.07 15.77 -41.12
C ASN A 48 -51.51 16.48 -39.87
N ALA A 49 -50.79 15.69 -39.08
CA ALA A 49 -49.37 15.88 -38.78
C ALA A 49 -48.75 17.31 -38.87
N ASN A 50 -48.52 17.90 -37.69
CA ASN A 50 -47.24 18.49 -37.28
C ASN A 50 -47.18 18.42 -35.74
N GLY A 51 -46.04 18.30 -35.06
CA GLY A 51 -44.67 18.41 -35.56
C GLY A 51 -43.92 19.52 -34.85
N GLN A 52 -43.87 19.52 -33.51
CA GLN A 52 -43.15 20.56 -32.76
C GLN A 52 -42.53 20.06 -31.44
N ASN A 53 -41.27 20.45 -31.26
CA ASN A 53 -40.38 20.06 -30.17
C ASN A 53 -40.87 20.55 -28.80
N ASN A 54 -40.97 19.65 -27.82
CA ASN A 54 -40.80 20.04 -26.42
C ASN A 54 -39.32 19.91 -26.04
N ASN A 55 -38.58 20.98 -26.30
CA ASN A 55 -37.15 21.07 -25.99
C ASN A 55 -36.96 21.37 -24.49
N ASN A 56 -37.39 20.44 -23.63
CA ASN A 56 -37.32 20.59 -22.18
C ASN A 56 -35.88 20.36 -21.69
N ASN A 57 -35.13 21.44 -21.61
CA ASN A 57 -33.88 21.54 -20.86
C ASN A 57 -34.17 21.41 -19.35
N ALA A 58 -34.49 20.19 -18.90
CA ALA A 58 -34.64 19.86 -17.50
C ALA A 58 -33.26 19.70 -16.85
N GLN A 59 -33.06 20.32 -15.69
CA GLN A 59 -31.79 20.28 -14.96
C GLN A 59 -31.42 18.83 -14.61
N GLY A 60 -30.15 18.47 -14.82
CA GLY A 60 -29.72 17.08 -14.91
C GLY A 60 -29.87 16.26 -13.63
N ASN A 61 -30.97 15.50 -13.52
CA ASN A 61 -30.95 14.10 -13.10
C ASN A 61 -32.23 13.36 -13.54
N ALA A 62 -32.29 12.04 -13.30
CA ALA A 62 -33.48 11.18 -13.38
C ALA A 62 -34.01 10.78 -14.77
N ALA A 63 -33.11 10.46 -15.72
CA ALA A 63 -33.35 9.35 -16.64
C ALA A 63 -32.50 8.15 -16.20
N LEU A 64 -33.11 7.03 -15.78
CA LEU A 64 -32.40 5.80 -15.42
C LEU A 64 -32.08 4.97 -16.67
N ALA A 65 -31.40 5.59 -17.64
CA ALA A 65 -31.07 5.03 -18.94
C ALA A 65 -29.61 5.31 -19.27
N LEU A 66 -28.96 4.39 -20.00
CA LEU A 66 -27.64 4.62 -20.55
C LEU A 66 -27.71 5.68 -21.66
N ASP A 67 -26.84 6.69 -21.59
CA ASP A 67 -26.61 7.62 -22.69
C ASP A 67 -26.02 6.84 -23.89
N PRO A 68 -26.65 6.87 -25.09
CA PRO A 68 -26.16 6.18 -26.28
C PRO A 68 -24.71 6.52 -26.67
N ALA A 69 -24.19 7.70 -26.31
CA ALA A 69 -22.81 8.08 -26.56
C ALA A 69 -21.78 7.26 -25.74
N ASN A 70 -22.22 6.66 -24.62
CA ASN A 70 -21.37 5.89 -23.71
C ASN A 70 -21.41 4.37 -23.95
N VAL A 71 -22.12 3.89 -24.97
CA VAL A 71 -22.28 2.44 -25.27
C VAL A 71 -20.95 1.79 -25.64
N GLN A 72 -20.52 0.82 -24.82
CA GLN A 72 -19.33 0.02 -24.99
C GLN A 72 -19.60 -1.14 -25.94
N LYS A 73 -19.48 -0.89 -27.25
CA LYS A 73 -19.80 -1.87 -28.31
C LYS A 73 -19.10 -3.23 -28.18
N ALA A 74 -17.94 -3.28 -27.50
CA ALA A 74 -17.25 -4.54 -27.21
C ALA A 74 -18.06 -5.47 -26.27
N SER A 75 -18.90 -4.92 -25.39
CA SER A 75 -19.82 -5.68 -24.53
C SER A 75 -20.97 -6.36 -25.29
N GLN A 76 -21.10 -6.10 -26.60
CA GLN A 76 -22.07 -6.75 -27.48
C GLN A 76 -21.47 -8.00 -28.18
N THR A 77 -20.25 -8.42 -27.80
CA THR A 77 -19.53 -9.56 -28.38
C THR A 77 -18.86 -10.41 -27.29
N ASP A 78 -18.94 -11.73 -27.43
CA ASP A 78 -18.39 -12.70 -26.46
C ASP A 78 -16.85 -12.87 -26.52
N GLY A 79 -16.20 -12.27 -27.52
CA GLY A 79 -14.77 -12.39 -27.77
C GLY A 79 -14.32 -13.67 -28.50
N LEU A 80 -15.21 -14.63 -28.77
CA LEU A 80 -14.87 -15.91 -29.41
C LEU A 80 -15.00 -15.90 -30.94
N ALA A 81 -14.99 -14.72 -31.55
CA ALA A 81 -14.94 -14.55 -33.00
C ALA A 81 -13.66 -15.16 -33.61
N ALA A 82 -13.68 -15.39 -34.93
CA ALA A 82 -12.62 -16.09 -35.65
C ALA A 82 -11.23 -15.45 -35.44
N GLY A 83 -10.40 -16.12 -34.64
CA GLY A 83 -9.11 -15.62 -34.15
C GLY A 83 -8.84 -15.91 -32.67
N ALA A 84 -9.87 -16.26 -31.89
CA ALA A 84 -9.74 -16.67 -30.50
C ALA A 84 -8.81 -17.89 -30.32
N GLU A 85 -7.99 -17.87 -29.28
CA GLU A 85 -7.00 -18.91 -28.98
C GLU A 85 -7.62 -20.10 -28.23
N ALA A 86 -7.03 -21.29 -28.39
CA ALA A 86 -7.52 -22.50 -27.75
C ALA A 86 -7.44 -22.39 -26.21
N GLY A 87 -8.60 -22.41 -25.54
CA GLY A 87 -8.72 -22.26 -24.09
C GLY A 87 -9.21 -20.89 -23.63
N GLN A 88 -9.41 -19.93 -24.53
CA GLN A 88 -10.16 -18.70 -24.23
C GLN A 88 -11.64 -19.02 -23.99
N ALA A 89 -12.27 -18.30 -23.06
CA ALA A 89 -13.68 -18.47 -22.67
C ALA A 89 -14.53 -17.30 -23.14
N ALA A 90 -15.81 -17.55 -23.38
CA ALA A 90 -16.78 -16.53 -23.75
C ALA A 90 -16.94 -15.48 -22.63
N SER A 91 -16.99 -14.20 -23.03
CA SER A 91 -17.48 -13.12 -22.19
C SER A 91 -19.02 -13.11 -22.16
N ASP A 92 -19.60 -12.70 -21.04
CA ASP A 92 -21.01 -12.29 -21.01
C ASP A 92 -21.22 -11.08 -21.96
N THR A 93 -22.44 -10.88 -22.45
CA THR A 93 -22.79 -9.74 -23.33
C THR A 93 -24.02 -8.98 -22.85
N ASP A 94 -24.03 -7.67 -23.06
CA ASP A 94 -25.13 -6.75 -22.70
C ASP A 94 -25.08 -5.46 -23.55
N ASP A 95 -26.21 -5.07 -24.13
CA ASP A 95 -26.36 -3.88 -24.99
C ASP A 95 -26.30 -2.53 -24.23
N ALA A 96 -26.39 -2.56 -22.90
CA ALA A 96 -26.52 -1.40 -22.03
C ALA A 96 -25.40 -1.31 -20.98
N ASN A 97 -24.18 -1.75 -21.34
CA ASN A 97 -22.98 -1.69 -20.49
C ASN A 97 -23.12 -2.37 -19.12
N PHE A 98 -23.99 -3.38 -18.99
CA PHE A 98 -24.28 -4.09 -17.74
C PHE A 98 -24.83 -3.20 -16.61
N ILE A 99 -25.41 -2.02 -16.88
CA ILE A 99 -25.90 -1.10 -15.81
C ILE A 99 -26.92 -1.75 -14.87
N ASN A 100 -27.62 -2.79 -15.34
CA ASN A 100 -28.64 -3.54 -14.59
C ASN A 100 -28.12 -4.87 -14.00
N PHE A 101 -26.82 -5.16 -14.05
CA PHE A 101 -26.24 -6.44 -13.60
C PHE A 101 -26.53 -6.79 -12.14
N CYS A 102 -26.78 -5.79 -11.28
CA CYS A 102 -27.15 -6.02 -9.89
C CYS A 102 -28.65 -6.20 -9.60
N THR A 103 -29.51 -6.22 -10.63
CA THR A 103 -30.95 -6.48 -10.47
C THR A 103 -31.19 -7.80 -9.74
N GLY A 104 -32.00 -7.76 -8.68
CA GLY A 104 -32.31 -8.92 -7.82
C GLY A 104 -31.20 -9.36 -6.85
N LYS A 105 -30.03 -8.69 -6.85
CA LYS A 105 -28.90 -8.99 -5.94
C LYS A 105 -28.87 -7.98 -4.77
N THR A 106 -28.34 -8.40 -3.62
CA THR A 106 -28.07 -7.48 -2.49
C THR A 106 -27.07 -6.40 -2.93
N LEU A 107 -27.45 -5.13 -2.89
CA LEU A 107 -26.59 -4.03 -3.33
C LEU A 107 -25.52 -3.67 -2.28
N THR A 108 -24.31 -3.33 -2.71
CA THR A 108 -23.24 -2.82 -1.83
C THR A 108 -23.60 -1.45 -1.24
N ASN A 109 -24.13 -0.54 -2.07
CA ASN A 109 -24.73 0.73 -1.67
C ASN A 109 -23.89 1.58 -0.67
N GLY A 110 -22.57 1.65 -0.89
CA GLY A 110 -21.64 2.40 -0.02
C GLY A 110 -21.22 1.70 1.28
N LEU A 111 -21.75 0.51 1.57
CA LEU A 111 -21.57 -0.24 2.82
C LEU A 111 -20.66 -1.46 2.65
N GLN A 112 -19.92 -1.82 3.71
CA GLN A 112 -19.14 -3.05 3.78
C GLN A 112 -20.04 -4.28 4.08
N VAL A 113 -20.79 -4.74 3.09
CA VAL A 113 -21.72 -5.89 3.22
C VAL A 113 -20.95 -7.22 3.29
N LYS A 114 -20.62 -7.65 4.51
CA LYS A 114 -19.76 -8.83 4.78
C LYS A 114 -20.28 -10.18 4.27
N THR A 115 -21.59 -10.31 4.03
CA THR A 115 -22.20 -11.54 3.51
C THR A 115 -22.12 -11.68 1.98
N GLY A 116 -21.41 -10.76 1.31
CA GLY A 116 -21.42 -10.62 -0.14
C GLY A 116 -22.51 -9.64 -0.62
N SER A 117 -22.20 -8.93 -1.71
CA SER A 117 -23.10 -7.97 -2.37
C SER A 117 -22.65 -7.73 -3.81
N CYS A 118 -23.49 -7.04 -4.59
CA CYS A 118 -23.21 -6.58 -5.95
C CYS A 118 -23.13 -5.05 -5.97
N ASN A 119 -22.09 -4.50 -6.60
CA ASN A 119 -21.97 -3.05 -6.77
C ASN A 119 -22.39 -2.65 -8.19
N GLY A 120 -23.34 -1.70 -8.29
CA GLY A 120 -23.83 -1.16 -9.57
C GLY A 120 -23.04 0.06 -10.07
N ILE A 121 -22.05 0.54 -9.31
CA ILE A 121 -21.19 1.65 -9.74
C ILE A 121 -20.17 1.12 -10.75
N VAL A 122 -20.07 1.80 -11.91
CA VAL A 122 -19.13 1.45 -12.98
C VAL A 122 -17.67 1.53 -12.53
N MET A 123 -16.79 0.74 -13.15
CA MET A 123 -15.36 0.68 -12.78
C MET A 123 -14.64 2.02 -12.88
N GLY A 124 -14.97 2.85 -13.86
CA GLY A 124 -14.44 4.20 -14.05
C GLY A 124 -13.31 4.31 -15.08
N ASP A 125 -12.59 5.43 -15.01
CA ASP A 125 -11.51 5.76 -15.95
C ASP A 125 -10.36 4.75 -15.87
N ILE A 126 -9.78 4.39 -17.02
CA ILE A 126 -8.65 3.47 -17.12
C ILE A 126 -7.42 4.23 -17.64
N PRO A 127 -6.25 4.16 -16.96
CA PRO A 127 -5.06 4.90 -17.37
C PRO A 127 -4.44 4.32 -18.66
N ALA A 128 -3.60 5.11 -19.33
CA ALA A 128 -2.77 4.61 -20.42
C ALA A 128 -1.74 3.57 -19.94
N THR A 129 -1.20 2.73 -20.83
CA THR A 129 -0.24 1.67 -20.48
C THR A 129 1.06 2.21 -19.85
N ASN A 130 1.54 3.37 -20.29
CA ASN A 130 2.68 4.07 -19.68
C ASN A 130 2.34 4.80 -18.36
N LYS A 131 1.07 4.73 -17.91
CA LYS A 131 0.53 5.27 -16.66
C LYS A 131 -0.04 4.20 -15.73
N MET A 132 0.26 2.92 -15.97
CA MET A 132 -0.08 1.85 -15.03
C MET A 132 0.63 2.04 -13.69
N VAL A 133 -0.08 1.77 -12.59
CA VAL A 133 0.49 1.77 -11.24
C VAL A 133 1.40 0.56 -11.06
N SER A 134 2.53 0.78 -10.40
CA SER A 134 3.46 -0.27 -9.99
C SER A 134 4.09 0.11 -8.65
N THR A 135 4.23 -0.86 -7.76
CA THR A 135 4.65 -0.69 -6.37
C THR A 135 5.85 -1.57 -6.07
N ILE A 136 6.70 -1.14 -5.13
CA ILE A 136 7.80 -1.94 -4.58
C ILE A 136 8.05 -1.59 -3.11
N PHE A 137 8.28 -2.58 -2.24
CA PHE A 137 8.77 -2.34 -0.89
C PHE A 137 10.24 -1.89 -0.91
N THR A 138 10.54 -0.81 -0.19
CA THR A 138 11.90 -0.34 0.09
C THR A 138 12.37 -0.74 1.49
N SER A 139 11.42 -0.90 2.43
CA SER A 139 11.63 -1.46 3.77
C SER A 139 10.34 -2.16 4.27
N PRO A 140 10.39 -3.38 4.85
CA PRO A 140 11.50 -4.33 4.78
C PRO A 140 11.64 -4.93 3.38
N GLN A 141 12.75 -5.62 3.09
CA GLN A 141 12.96 -6.35 1.84
C GLN A 141 12.60 -7.84 1.99
N ASP A 142 12.47 -8.61 0.90
CA ASP A 142 12.15 -10.03 1.03
C ASP A 142 13.24 -10.80 1.79
N GLY A 143 12.82 -11.56 2.79
CA GLY A 143 13.73 -12.38 3.60
C GLY A 143 14.54 -11.61 4.64
N ASP A 144 14.29 -10.31 4.83
CA ASP A 144 14.85 -9.56 5.95
C ASP A 144 14.59 -10.24 7.30
N VAL A 145 15.55 -10.12 8.22
CA VAL A 145 15.48 -10.75 9.54
C VAL A 145 15.37 -9.67 10.63
N LEU A 146 14.12 -9.40 10.99
CA LEU A 146 13.71 -8.33 11.88
C LEU A 146 13.89 -8.69 13.38
N PRO A 147 13.86 -7.69 14.29
CA PRO A 147 13.92 -7.90 15.74
C PRO A 147 12.53 -7.87 16.40
N GLU A 148 12.20 -8.95 17.13
CA GLU A 148 10.84 -9.16 17.64
C GLU A 148 10.34 -8.03 18.55
N ASN A 149 9.07 -7.68 18.40
CA ASN A 149 8.34 -6.66 19.18
C ASN A 149 9.13 -5.33 19.29
N THR A 150 9.65 -4.86 18.16
CA THR A 150 10.43 -3.62 18.03
C THR A 150 9.80 -2.74 16.96
N ALA A 151 9.62 -1.45 17.28
CA ALA A 151 9.08 -0.44 16.36
C ALA A 151 9.75 -0.50 14.97
N MET A 152 8.93 -0.52 13.92
CA MET A 152 9.39 -0.57 12.53
C MET A 152 8.51 0.29 11.61
N THR A 153 9.11 0.75 10.51
CA THR A 153 8.42 1.49 9.44
C THR A 153 8.40 0.61 8.19
N PHE A 154 7.20 0.37 7.67
CA PHE A 154 7.02 -0.11 6.30
C PHE A 154 7.15 1.08 5.36
N SER A 155 7.92 0.93 4.27
CA SER A 155 8.15 1.97 3.29
C SER A 155 8.06 1.37 1.89
N VAL A 156 7.28 2.01 1.02
CA VAL A 156 7.03 1.57 -0.35
C VAL A 156 7.27 2.72 -1.31
N LYS A 157 7.65 2.39 -2.55
CA LYS A 157 7.67 3.34 -3.65
C LYS A 157 6.64 2.94 -4.70
N ILE A 158 5.83 3.90 -5.13
CA ILE A 158 4.72 3.71 -6.06
C ILE A 158 4.91 4.66 -7.25
N ALA A 159 4.76 4.12 -8.46
CA ALA A 159 4.71 4.87 -9.71
C ALA A 159 3.26 5.11 -10.15
N ASN A 160 3.02 6.25 -10.81
CA ASN A 160 1.76 6.58 -11.50
C ASN A 160 0.46 6.60 -10.65
N LEU A 161 0.58 6.70 -9.32
CA LEU A 161 -0.55 6.94 -8.42
C LEU A 161 -0.56 8.40 -7.94
N GLN A 162 -1.68 9.10 -8.12
CA GLN A 162 -1.98 10.36 -7.42
C GLN A 162 -2.50 10.00 -6.02
N ALA A 163 -1.55 9.77 -5.12
CA ALA A 163 -1.80 9.41 -3.73
C ALA A 163 -2.45 10.56 -2.92
N GLY A 164 -2.92 10.25 -1.71
CA GLY A 164 -3.58 11.19 -0.80
C GLY A 164 -5.10 11.30 -0.97
N SER A 165 -5.74 10.37 -1.69
CA SER A 165 -7.19 10.35 -1.86
C SER A 165 -7.82 9.12 -1.21
N PHE A 166 -8.28 9.29 0.03
CA PHE A 166 -8.96 8.28 0.83
C PHE A 166 -10.33 8.80 1.26
N THR A 167 -11.41 8.16 0.79
CA THR A 167 -12.79 8.46 1.22
C THR A 167 -13.17 7.65 2.45
N ASN A 168 -14.39 7.79 2.99
CA ASN A 168 -14.79 7.08 4.20
C ASN A 168 -15.26 5.63 3.86
N PRO A 169 -14.58 4.57 4.33
CA PRO A 169 -14.92 3.18 4.03
C PRO A 169 -16.24 2.71 4.66
N ASP A 170 -16.83 3.43 5.62
CA ASP A 170 -18.06 3.00 6.29
C ASP A 170 -19.33 3.38 5.51
N ASN A 171 -19.26 4.39 4.64
CA ASN A 171 -20.42 4.95 3.94
C ASN A 171 -20.18 5.40 2.49
N THR A 172 -18.95 5.32 1.97
CA THR A 172 -18.62 5.60 0.55
C THR A 172 -17.90 4.44 -0.13
N TYR A 173 -17.97 3.23 0.43
CA TYR A 173 -17.27 2.04 -0.05
C TYR A 173 -17.73 1.64 -1.46
N TYR A 174 -16.80 1.68 -2.42
CA TYR A 174 -17.04 1.54 -3.87
C TYR A 174 -18.16 2.45 -4.44
N ALA A 175 -18.50 3.55 -3.75
CA ALA A 175 -19.65 4.40 -4.09
C ALA A 175 -19.40 5.38 -5.27
N ALA A 176 -18.16 5.46 -5.76
CA ALA A 176 -17.79 6.23 -6.95
C ALA A 176 -16.78 5.46 -7.81
N PRO A 177 -16.78 5.67 -9.15
CA PRO A 177 -15.85 5.02 -10.08
C PRO A 177 -14.37 5.41 -9.83
N GLN A 178 -13.45 4.69 -10.47
CA GLN A 178 -12.06 5.14 -10.60
C GLN A 178 -11.99 6.44 -11.43
N ALA A 179 -11.10 7.36 -11.04
CA ALA A 179 -10.90 8.64 -11.72
C ALA A 179 -9.41 8.89 -11.99
N LEU A 180 -9.10 9.60 -13.08
CA LEU A 180 -7.73 10.03 -13.40
C LEU A 180 -7.51 11.52 -13.12
N SER A 181 -6.32 11.87 -12.66
CA SER A 181 -5.75 13.22 -12.69
C SER A 181 -4.41 13.16 -13.42
N GLY A 182 -4.19 14.00 -14.44
CA GLY A 182 -2.97 13.97 -15.27
C GLY A 182 -2.73 12.63 -15.99
N GLY A 183 -3.79 11.82 -16.19
CA GLY A 183 -3.71 10.45 -16.71
C GLY A 183 -3.22 9.39 -15.70
N THR A 184 -3.00 9.76 -14.44
CA THR A 184 -2.66 8.85 -13.33
C THR A 184 -3.86 8.64 -12.40
N ILE A 185 -3.97 7.45 -11.80
CA ILE A 185 -5.13 7.10 -10.96
C ILE A 185 -5.11 7.91 -9.67
N VAL A 186 -6.26 8.48 -9.29
CA VAL A 186 -6.47 9.16 -8.01
C VAL A 186 -6.88 8.13 -6.95
N GLY A 187 -6.14 8.07 -5.84
CA GLY A 187 -6.38 7.03 -4.84
C GLY A 187 -5.39 7.01 -3.67
N HIS A 188 -5.17 5.82 -3.13
CA HIS A 188 -4.37 5.56 -1.93
C HIS A 188 -3.86 4.10 -1.88
N THR A 189 -2.99 3.80 -0.91
CA THR A 189 -2.46 2.44 -0.69
C THR A 189 -2.54 2.06 0.78
N HIS A 190 -2.79 0.79 1.07
CA HIS A 190 -2.67 0.20 2.41
C HIS A 190 -1.46 -0.74 2.47
N ILE A 191 -0.90 -0.92 3.67
CA ILE A 191 -0.03 -2.05 3.99
C ILE A 191 -0.84 -3.08 4.76
N THR A 192 -0.78 -4.35 4.34
CA THR A 192 -1.32 -5.50 5.08
C THR A 192 -0.20 -6.50 5.39
N VAL A 193 -0.23 -7.10 6.58
CA VAL A 193 0.76 -8.09 7.02
C VAL A 193 0.05 -9.28 7.65
N GLN A 194 0.34 -10.48 7.15
CA GLN A 194 -0.24 -11.74 7.65
C GLN A 194 0.84 -12.71 8.11
N ASP A 195 0.59 -13.44 9.20
CA ASP A 195 1.44 -14.57 9.59
C ASP A 195 1.23 -15.73 8.61
N MET A 196 2.32 -16.33 8.15
CA MET A 196 2.32 -17.45 7.20
C MET A 196 2.39 -18.81 7.91
N GLY A 197 2.12 -18.87 9.22
CA GLY A 197 2.19 -20.10 10.02
C GLY A 197 3.61 -20.63 10.19
N GLY A 198 4.61 -19.74 10.14
CA GLY A 198 6.03 -20.08 10.23
C GLY A 198 6.68 -20.64 8.95
N SER A 199 5.92 -20.84 7.86
CA SER A 199 6.48 -21.21 6.54
C SER A 199 6.57 -20.00 5.61
N LYS A 200 7.63 -19.87 4.81
CA LYS A 200 7.64 -18.89 3.68
C LYS A 200 6.69 -19.31 2.55
N ASN A 201 6.32 -20.60 2.49
CA ASN A 201 5.45 -21.22 1.50
C ASN A 201 4.47 -22.15 2.24
N PRO A 202 3.35 -21.63 2.78
CA PRO A 202 2.27 -22.48 3.30
C PRO A 202 1.60 -23.24 2.15
N ALA A 203 1.13 -24.45 2.42
CA ALA A 203 0.42 -25.27 1.42
C ALA A 203 -1.07 -24.87 1.26
N ASN A 204 -1.63 -24.21 2.28
CA ASN A 204 -3.00 -23.69 2.29
C ASN A 204 -2.99 -22.17 2.13
N THR A 205 -4.10 -21.62 1.63
CA THR A 205 -4.35 -20.17 1.62
C THR A 205 -4.42 -19.60 3.03
N LEU A 206 -4.02 -18.34 3.20
CA LEU A 206 -4.27 -17.59 4.43
C LEU A 206 -5.72 -17.08 4.42
N ASP A 207 -6.36 -17.04 5.59
CA ASP A 207 -7.63 -16.34 5.78
C ASP A 207 -7.45 -14.84 5.53
N ALA A 208 -8.39 -14.21 4.82
CA ALA A 208 -8.34 -12.79 4.50
C ALA A 208 -8.80 -11.87 5.65
N GLU A 209 -9.61 -12.37 6.60
CA GLU A 209 -10.01 -11.60 7.78
C GLU A 209 -8.89 -11.54 8.83
N THR A 210 -7.94 -12.48 8.81
CA THR A 210 -6.81 -12.57 9.76
C THR A 210 -5.57 -11.84 9.25
N PHE A 211 -5.18 -10.76 9.95
CA PHE A 211 -3.92 -10.03 9.74
C PHE A 211 -3.24 -9.67 11.08
N ALA A 212 -1.91 -9.55 11.05
CA ALA A 212 -1.08 -9.10 12.17
C ALA A 212 -0.90 -7.58 12.19
N PHE A 213 -0.98 -6.92 11.02
CA PHE A 213 -1.00 -5.47 10.88
C PHE A 213 -1.79 -5.09 9.63
N PHE A 214 -2.55 -4.00 9.71
CA PHE A 214 -3.22 -3.37 8.57
C PHE A 214 -3.22 -1.86 8.78
N LYS A 215 -2.84 -1.09 7.75
CA LYS A 215 -2.79 0.37 7.82
C LYS A 215 -3.00 0.99 6.45
N GLY A 216 -4.06 1.79 6.31
CA GLY A 216 -4.20 2.75 5.21
C GLY A 216 -3.19 3.89 5.33
N ILE A 217 -2.55 4.24 4.21
CA ILE A 217 -1.72 5.42 4.04
C ILE A 217 -2.59 6.44 3.29
N ASN A 218 -3.14 7.38 4.05
CA ASN A 218 -4.25 8.23 3.60
C ASN A 218 -3.78 9.58 3.03
N ASP A 219 -2.50 9.92 3.23
CA ASP A 219 -1.81 11.10 2.73
C ASP A 219 -1.05 10.82 1.42
N ALA A 220 -0.40 11.84 0.87
CA ALA A 220 0.34 11.77 -0.39
C ALA A 220 1.82 11.33 -0.23
N GLY A 221 2.24 10.94 0.98
CA GLY A 221 3.63 10.64 1.29
C GLY A 221 4.52 11.87 1.12
N ASP A 222 5.67 11.70 0.48
CA ASP A 222 6.55 12.82 0.10
C ASP A 222 6.08 13.59 -1.14
N GLY A 223 5.09 13.07 -1.89
CA GLY A 223 4.68 13.61 -3.19
C GLY A 223 5.62 13.25 -4.35
N GLN A 224 6.59 12.36 -4.14
CA GLN A 224 7.43 11.73 -5.16
C GLN A 224 7.21 10.21 -5.21
N GLY A 225 6.06 9.77 -4.69
CA GLY A 225 5.61 8.38 -4.68
C GLY A 225 6.24 7.51 -3.60
N ASN A 226 6.97 8.06 -2.62
CA ASN A 226 7.40 7.29 -1.46
C ASN A 226 6.35 7.44 -0.34
N LEU A 227 5.85 6.30 0.15
CA LEU A 227 4.75 6.20 1.12
C LEU A 227 5.18 5.28 2.27
N SER A 228 4.65 5.50 3.49
CA SER A 228 5.07 4.76 4.68
C SER A 228 3.95 4.49 5.69
N ALA A 229 4.09 3.40 6.44
CA ALA A 229 3.22 3.04 7.56
C ALA A 229 4.05 2.56 8.75
N ASP A 230 3.87 3.19 9.92
CA ASP A 230 4.56 2.81 11.15
C ASP A 230 3.80 1.73 11.94
N LEU A 231 4.57 0.80 12.50
CA LEU A 231 4.12 -0.24 13.43
C LEU A 231 4.96 -0.14 14.71
N ALA A 232 4.44 0.61 15.70
CA ALA A 232 5.16 0.95 16.92
C ALA A 232 5.51 -0.25 17.81
N GLU A 233 4.62 -1.25 17.89
CA GLU A 233 4.83 -2.47 18.70
C GLU A 233 5.73 -3.50 18.00
N GLY A 234 6.02 -3.33 16.70
CA GLY A 234 6.66 -4.36 15.86
C GLY A 234 5.78 -5.59 15.64
N LEU A 235 6.42 -6.70 15.23
CA LEU A 235 5.77 -8.02 15.09
C LEU A 235 6.38 -9.01 16.10
N PRO A 236 5.60 -9.97 16.63
CA PRO A 236 6.17 -11.09 17.39
C PRO A 236 7.01 -11.99 16.46
N ALA A 237 7.87 -12.86 17.02
CA ALA A 237 8.71 -13.72 16.21
C ALA A 237 7.90 -14.73 15.37
N GLY A 238 7.99 -14.63 14.04
CA GLY A 238 7.18 -15.37 13.06
C GLY A 238 7.76 -15.31 11.65
N THR A 239 7.00 -15.80 10.66
CA THR A 239 7.30 -15.61 9.22
C THR A 239 6.10 -14.95 8.58
N TYR A 240 6.29 -13.78 7.99
CA TYR A 240 5.20 -12.91 7.56
C TYR A 240 5.18 -12.75 6.05
N ARG A 241 4.00 -12.42 5.51
CA ARG A 241 3.82 -11.80 4.20
C ARG A 241 3.33 -10.38 4.44
N ALA A 242 4.13 -9.38 4.07
CA ALA A 242 3.69 -7.99 3.98
C ALA A 242 3.41 -7.68 2.50
N CYS A 243 2.23 -7.15 2.21
CA CYS A 243 1.82 -6.76 0.86
C CYS A 243 1.24 -5.34 0.85
N THR A 244 1.25 -4.71 -0.32
CA THR A 244 0.44 -3.52 -0.57
C THR A 244 -0.97 -3.89 -1.05
N ILE A 245 -1.91 -2.97 -0.85
CA ILE A 245 -3.23 -2.97 -1.48
C ILE A 245 -3.45 -1.56 -2.01
N THR A 246 -3.49 -1.38 -3.31
CA THR A 246 -3.58 -0.06 -3.96
C THR A 246 -4.93 0.10 -4.63
N SER A 247 -5.60 1.19 -4.29
CA SER A 247 -7.01 1.41 -4.61
C SER A 247 -7.26 2.82 -5.15
N GLY A 248 -8.32 2.96 -5.94
CA GLY A 248 -8.94 4.26 -6.20
C GLY A 248 -9.54 4.88 -4.93
N SER A 249 -9.94 6.14 -4.99
CA SER A 249 -10.42 6.94 -3.83
C SER A 249 -11.47 6.24 -2.96
N ASN A 250 -12.35 5.44 -3.56
CA ASN A 250 -13.47 4.74 -2.91
C ASN A 250 -13.16 3.27 -2.58
N HIS A 251 -11.87 2.91 -2.48
CA HIS A 251 -11.31 1.62 -2.08
C HIS A 251 -11.33 0.52 -3.16
N GLN A 252 -11.95 0.74 -4.33
CA GLN A 252 -11.94 -0.22 -5.43
C GLN A 252 -10.50 -0.52 -5.89
N PRO A 253 -10.13 -1.79 -6.16
CA PRO A 253 -8.81 -2.13 -6.67
C PRO A 253 -8.48 -1.38 -7.96
N VAL A 254 -7.23 -0.94 -8.13
CA VAL A 254 -6.88 -0.14 -9.30
C VAL A 254 -7.03 -0.90 -10.63
N VAL A 255 -7.81 -0.33 -11.55
CA VAL A 255 -8.14 -0.91 -12.86
C VAL A 255 -7.12 -0.46 -13.90
N MET A 256 -6.63 -1.41 -14.72
CA MET A 256 -5.50 -1.25 -15.64
C MET A 256 -5.89 -1.60 -17.09
N PRO A 257 -5.26 -0.97 -18.10
CA PRO A 257 -5.66 -1.09 -19.52
C PRO A 257 -5.34 -2.43 -20.20
N VAL A 258 -4.51 -3.29 -19.61
CA VAL A 258 -4.06 -4.54 -20.24
C VAL A 258 -3.96 -5.70 -19.24
N ALA A 259 -4.28 -6.91 -19.70
CA ALA A 259 -4.11 -8.14 -18.94
C ALA A 259 -2.63 -8.51 -18.78
N GLN A 260 -1.84 -8.45 -19.86
CA GLN A 260 -0.40 -8.72 -19.85
C GLN A 260 0.36 -7.51 -19.28
N ARG A 261 0.68 -7.57 -17.98
CA ARG A 261 1.45 -6.56 -17.24
C ARG A 261 2.08 -7.16 -15.98
N GLY A 262 3.00 -6.42 -15.35
CA GLY A 262 3.39 -6.68 -13.97
C GLY A 262 2.25 -6.37 -12.97
N PRO A 263 2.29 -6.90 -11.74
CA PRO A 263 1.32 -6.56 -10.71
C PRO A 263 1.44 -5.09 -10.30
N GLN A 264 0.29 -4.48 -9.94
CA GLN A 264 0.26 -3.15 -9.33
C GLN A 264 0.73 -3.15 -7.86
N GLU A 265 0.70 -4.30 -7.18
CA GLU A 265 1.13 -4.50 -5.80
C GLU A 265 2.48 -5.21 -5.69
N ASP A 266 3.14 -5.05 -4.55
CA ASP A 266 4.29 -5.86 -4.14
C ASP A 266 3.99 -6.66 -2.86
N CYS A 267 4.72 -7.76 -2.64
CA CYS A 267 4.59 -8.67 -1.51
C CYS A 267 5.94 -9.24 -1.06
N VAL A 268 6.51 -8.71 0.02
CA VAL A 268 7.75 -9.21 0.66
C VAL A 268 7.46 -10.18 1.80
N ARG A 269 8.37 -11.14 2.04
CA ARG A 269 8.24 -12.13 3.13
C ARG A 269 9.36 -11.98 4.17
N PRO A 270 9.31 -10.97 5.06
CA PRO A 270 10.25 -10.83 6.16
C PRO A 270 10.05 -11.93 7.20
N LYS A 271 11.08 -12.17 8.01
CA LYS A 271 11.04 -13.05 9.18
C LYS A 271 11.36 -12.26 10.42
N ASP A 272 10.48 -12.31 11.42
CA ASP A 272 10.77 -11.69 12.70
C ASP A 272 11.32 -12.72 13.70
N SER A 273 12.31 -12.34 14.52
CA SER A 273 13.14 -13.34 15.20
C SER A 273 13.75 -12.96 16.56
N LYS A 274 13.62 -13.93 17.47
CA LYS A 274 14.42 -14.10 18.71
C LYS A 274 15.94 -14.11 18.47
N VAL A 275 16.37 -14.36 17.23
CA VAL A 275 17.77 -14.57 16.86
C VAL A 275 18.60 -13.30 17.07
N ASN A 276 18.04 -12.11 16.91
CA ASN A 276 18.79 -10.87 17.17
C ASN A 276 19.28 -10.77 18.62
N ARG A 277 18.51 -11.25 19.61
CA ARG A 277 18.94 -11.31 21.03
C ARG A 277 20.17 -12.23 21.19
N LEU A 278 20.15 -13.40 20.56
CA LEU A 278 21.28 -14.34 20.55
C LEU A 278 22.49 -13.85 19.74
N ARG A 279 22.25 -13.13 18.64
CA ARG A 279 23.29 -12.53 17.77
C ARG A 279 24.02 -11.40 18.50
N GLN A 280 23.28 -10.51 19.15
CA GLN A 280 23.84 -9.48 20.05
C GLN A 280 24.58 -10.11 21.24
N LEU A 281 24.06 -11.16 21.86
CA LEU A 281 24.76 -11.88 22.94
C LEU A 281 26.07 -12.53 22.46
N ARG A 282 26.10 -13.10 21.25
CA ARG A 282 27.33 -13.62 20.61
C ARG A 282 28.33 -12.49 20.33
N GLN A 283 27.90 -11.35 19.79
CA GLN A 283 28.75 -10.15 19.61
C GLN A 283 29.29 -9.61 20.94
N ARG A 284 28.45 -9.42 21.96
CA ARG A 284 28.84 -8.99 23.31
C ARG A 284 29.84 -9.98 23.95
N ARG A 285 29.68 -11.29 23.75
CA ARG A 285 30.66 -12.32 24.16
C ARG A 285 31.99 -12.21 23.40
N ARG A 286 31.97 -11.95 22.08
CA ARG A 286 33.18 -11.71 21.25
C ARG A 286 33.95 -10.47 21.71
N LEU A 287 33.25 -9.35 21.92
CA LEU A 287 33.81 -8.11 22.47
C LEU A 287 34.41 -8.29 23.88
N ARG A 288 33.72 -9.01 24.79
CA ARG A 288 34.26 -9.33 26.12
C ARG A 288 35.55 -10.19 26.04
N ARG A 289 35.64 -11.15 25.11
CA ARG A 289 36.89 -11.91 24.86
C ARG A 289 38.02 -11.01 24.36
N LEU A 290 37.76 -10.13 23.38
CA LEU A 290 38.75 -9.19 22.85
C LEU A 290 39.28 -8.21 23.92
N ASN A 291 38.41 -7.68 24.78
CA ASN A 291 38.82 -6.82 25.88
C ASN A 291 39.63 -7.58 26.97
N LYS A 292 39.34 -8.87 27.22
CA LYS A 292 40.16 -9.70 28.11
C LYS A 292 41.56 -9.93 27.52
N LEU A 293 41.66 -10.23 26.22
CA LEU A 293 42.95 -10.36 25.50
C LEU A 293 43.75 -9.06 25.51
N ARG A 294 43.12 -7.90 25.27
CA ARG A 294 43.77 -6.58 25.40
C ARG A 294 44.35 -6.34 26.80
N LYS A 295 43.63 -6.71 27.87
CA LYS A 295 44.15 -6.63 29.26
C LYS A 295 45.35 -7.55 29.46
N VAL A 296 45.31 -8.81 29.01
CA VAL A 296 46.44 -9.75 29.10
C VAL A 296 47.68 -9.23 28.36
N ASN A 297 47.52 -8.70 27.15
CA ASN A 297 48.64 -8.12 26.41
C ASN A 297 49.23 -6.86 27.08
N LYS A 298 48.42 -6.05 27.78
CA LYS A 298 48.93 -4.93 28.59
C LYS A 298 49.76 -5.44 29.79
N VAL A 299 49.27 -6.48 30.50
CA VAL A 299 50.02 -7.12 31.60
C VAL A 299 51.31 -7.75 31.11
N ASN A 300 51.31 -8.42 29.95
CA ASN A 300 52.51 -9.02 29.35
C ASN A 300 53.54 -8.00 28.86
N LYS A 301 53.15 -6.76 28.55
CA LYS A 301 54.11 -5.66 28.36
C LYS A 301 54.73 -5.22 29.69
N VAL A 302 53.94 -5.09 30.76
CA VAL A 302 54.44 -4.71 32.10
C VAL A 302 55.36 -5.78 32.70
N SER A 303 55.04 -7.07 32.56
CA SER A 303 55.89 -8.15 33.09
C SER A 303 57.24 -8.30 32.36
N LYS A 304 57.34 -7.84 31.10
CA LYS A 304 58.64 -7.69 30.41
C LYS A 304 59.48 -6.54 30.95
N VAL A 305 58.86 -5.43 31.37
CA VAL A 305 59.56 -4.28 31.98
C VAL A 305 60.07 -4.63 33.39
N ASN A 306 59.26 -5.30 34.19
CA ASN A 306 59.60 -5.64 35.59
C ASN A 306 60.72 -6.69 35.76
N LYS A 307 61.39 -7.13 34.69
CA LYS A 307 62.62 -7.94 34.77
C LYS A 307 63.92 -7.12 34.85
N VAL A 308 63.87 -5.79 34.68
CA VAL A 308 65.06 -4.92 34.65
C VAL A 308 65.17 -4.09 35.94
N SER A 309 65.36 -4.76 37.08
CA SER A 309 65.50 -4.10 38.40
C SER A 309 66.37 -4.85 39.41
N LYS A 310 67.40 -5.58 38.94
CA LYS A 310 68.47 -6.15 39.79
C LYS A 310 69.86 -5.89 39.19
N VAL A 311 70.38 -4.68 39.40
CA VAL A 311 71.83 -4.39 39.32
C VAL A 311 72.20 -3.61 40.57
N SER A 312 73.01 -4.22 41.44
CA SER A 312 73.51 -3.61 42.68
C SER A 312 74.81 -2.83 42.43
N LYS A 313 75.05 -1.82 43.28
CA LYS A 313 76.17 -0.88 43.22
C LYS A 313 77.54 -1.59 43.23
N VAL A 314 78.47 -1.14 42.37
CA VAL A 314 79.92 -1.10 42.62
C VAL A 314 80.46 0.23 42.09
N SER A 315 81.50 0.80 42.70
CA SER A 315 81.94 2.17 42.48
C SER A 315 83.46 2.32 42.31
N LYS A 316 83.89 2.99 41.23
CA LYS A 316 85.21 3.65 41.00
C LYS A 316 86.49 2.79 41.15
N VAL A 317 87.46 2.95 40.22
CA VAL A 317 88.77 3.62 40.43
C VAL A 317 89.76 3.42 39.26
N SER A 318 90.39 4.53 38.83
CA SER A 318 91.66 4.77 38.09
C SER A 318 92.12 4.01 36.82
N LYS A 319 92.34 4.81 35.76
CA LYS A 319 93.57 5.03 34.95
C LYS A 319 94.39 3.85 34.35
N VAL A 320 94.77 3.96 33.06
CA VAL A 320 96.15 4.23 32.53
C VAL A 320 96.26 3.86 31.02
N ARG A 321 96.66 4.83 30.16
CA ARG A 321 97.46 4.76 28.87
C ARG A 321 97.16 3.67 27.80
N ASP A 322 97.46 3.83 26.49
CA ASP A 322 97.86 4.95 25.61
C ASP A 322 97.58 4.56 24.12
N ASN A 323 98.03 5.39 23.15
CA ASN A 323 98.16 5.14 21.69
C ASN A 323 96.92 5.26 20.76
N LYS A 324 96.80 6.49 20.24
CA LYS A 324 96.36 6.94 18.90
C LYS A 324 97.25 6.33 17.76
N PRO A 325 97.06 6.57 16.43
CA PRO A 325 96.08 7.44 15.73
C PRO A 325 95.39 6.83 14.44
N LYS A 326 94.14 7.20 14.07
CA LYS A 326 93.72 8.07 12.90
C LYS A 326 93.78 7.48 11.45
N PRO A 327 93.17 8.12 10.41
CA PRO A 327 92.09 9.14 10.34
C PRO A 327 91.00 8.96 9.22
N VAL A 328 90.04 9.92 9.17
CA VAL A 328 89.17 10.40 8.04
C VAL A 328 88.15 9.43 7.37
N LYS A 329 87.00 9.88 6.83
CA LYS A 329 86.35 11.22 6.65
C LYS A 329 84.82 11.11 6.93
N GLU A 330 84.20 12.07 7.63
CA GLU A 330 83.19 13.03 7.10
C GLU A 330 82.03 12.42 6.27
N LYS A 331 80.77 12.47 6.77
CA LYS A 331 79.67 13.45 6.47
C LYS A 331 78.88 13.13 5.19
N ASP A 332 77.58 13.36 5.02
CA ASP A 332 76.37 13.59 5.86
C ASP A 332 75.17 13.05 4.99
N VAL A 333 73.84 13.15 5.22
CA VAL A 333 72.93 13.87 6.16
C VAL A 333 71.59 13.10 6.24
N ASP A 334 70.69 13.42 7.19
CA ASP A 334 69.34 12.83 7.30
C ASP A 334 68.31 13.36 6.27
N VAL A 335 67.45 12.47 5.74
CA VAL A 335 66.03 12.75 5.38
C VAL A 335 65.18 11.50 5.67
N ASP A 336 63.91 11.71 6.03
CA ASP A 336 62.94 10.73 6.57
C ASP A 336 61.84 10.31 5.53
N VAL A 337 60.86 9.52 6.00
CA VAL A 337 59.48 9.33 5.48
C VAL A 337 59.16 8.00 4.76
N SER A 338 57.90 7.57 4.98
CA SER A 338 57.22 6.30 4.71
C SER A 338 56.85 6.06 3.22
N THR A 339 56.13 5.02 2.76
CA THR A 339 54.94 4.35 3.36
C THR A 339 54.56 3.02 2.69
N ASP A 340 53.92 2.16 3.49
CA ASP A 340 52.90 1.11 3.22
C ASP A 340 52.97 0.04 2.11
N LEU A 341 52.31 -1.09 2.44
CA LEU A 341 52.22 -2.32 1.64
C LEU A 341 51.03 -2.37 0.67
N ASN A 342 51.27 -3.02 -0.47
CA ASN A 342 50.37 -3.94 -1.18
C ASN A 342 48.86 -3.63 -1.30
N SER A 343 48.45 -3.07 -2.44
CA SER A 343 47.09 -3.23 -2.98
C SER A 343 46.90 -4.62 -3.63
N GLN A 344 45.78 -5.29 -3.37
CA GLN A 344 45.48 -6.61 -3.95
C GLN A 344 44.57 -6.55 -5.20
N LEU A 345 44.97 -7.32 -6.22
CA LEU A 345 44.17 -8.10 -7.20
C LEU A 345 42.72 -7.67 -7.52
N ALA A 346 42.45 -7.46 -8.82
CA ALA A 346 41.11 -7.29 -9.38
C ALA A 346 40.77 -8.40 -10.39
N THR A 347 39.61 -9.06 -10.20
CA THR A 347 38.89 -9.95 -11.14
C THR A 347 37.50 -10.26 -10.55
N SER A 348 36.40 -10.45 -11.28
CA SER A 348 35.97 -10.04 -12.63
C SER A 348 34.51 -10.47 -12.82
N LEU A 349 33.60 -9.58 -13.24
CA LEU A 349 32.18 -9.91 -13.51
C LEU A 349 31.97 -10.39 -14.96
N PRO A 350 31.03 -11.32 -15.21
CA PRO A 350 30.29 -11.41 -16.47
C PRO A 350 28.82 -10.97 -16.32
N LYS A 351 28.12 -10.84 -17.45
CA LYS A 351 26.82 -10.16 -17.59
C LYS A 351 25.64 -11.12 -17.72
N GLN A 352 24.43 -10.55 -17.55
CA GLN A 352 23.17 -10.82 -18.26
C GLN A 352 23.08 -12.10 -19.13
N GLN A 353 22.05 -12.91 -18.87
CA GLN A 353 21.33 -13.62 -19.92
C GLN A 353 19.82 -13.36 -19.79
N VAL A 354 19.17 -13.20 -20.94
CA VAL A 354 17.71 -13.17 -21.09
C VAL A 354 17.27 -14.58 -21.48
N LEU A 355 16.13 -15.05 -20.98
CA LEU A 355 15.49 -16.29 -21.40
C LEU A 355 13.98 -16.08 -21.52
N ASP A 356 13.54 -15.79 -22.74
CA ASP A 356 12.15 -15.97 -23.16
C ASP A 356 11.96 -17.44 -23.58
N SER A 357 11.04 -18.18 -22.94
CA SER A 357 10.31 -19.31 -23.54
C SER A 357 9.46 -20.05 -22.49
N TRP A 358 8.15 -19.81 -22.46
CA TRP A 358 7.13 -20.81 -22.10
C TRP A 358 5.97 -20.65 -23.09
N ALA A 359 5.34 -21.77 -23.45
CA ALA A 359 4.27 -21.88 -24.43
C ALA A 359 3.00 -22.45 -23.79
#